data_AF-A0A377ZCM7-F1
#
_entry.id   AF-A0A377ZCM7-F1
#
_cell.length_a   1.000
_cell.length_b   1.000
_cell.length_c   1.000
_cell.angle_alpha   90.00
_cell.angle_beta   90.00
_cell.angle_gamma   90.00
#
_symmetry.space_group_name_H-M   'P 1'
#
loop_
_entity.id
_entity.type
_entity.pdbx_description
1 polymer ?
#
loop_
_entity_poly.entity_id
_entity_poly.type
_entity_poly.pdbx_seq_one_letter_code
_entity_poly.pdbx_strand_id
1 'polypeptide(L)'
;MADIAAQALSPEGIAAMRQRVAQILDERRYLVEQLRGIACVEQVFDSETNYVLARITASSAVFKSLWDQGIILRDQNKQPSLSGCLRITIGTRAESQRVIDALTAENV
;
A
#
# COMPACT_ATOMS: atom_id res chain seq x y z
N MET A 1 1.52 30.04 7.35
CA MET A 1 2.21 28.83 6.83
C MET A 1 3.36 28.39 7.75
N ALA A 2 4.26 29.29 8.17
CA ALA A 2 5.35 28.94 9.10
C ALA A 2 4.86 28.40 10.47
N ASP A 3 3.75 28.93 11.00
CA ASP A 3 3.26 28.54 12.34
C ASP A 3 2.75 27.08 12.42
N ILE A 4 2.11 26.57 11.37
CA ILE A 4 1.61 25.18 11.36
C ILE A 4 2.77 24.19 11.29
N ALA A 5 3.82 24.53 10.53
CA ALA A 5 5.04 23.72 10.48
C ALA A 5 5.76 23.73 11.83
N ALA A 6 5.85 24.89 12.50
CA ALA A 6 6.43 24.99 13.83
C ALA A 6 5.65 24.15 14.87
N GLN A 7 4.31 24.16 14.81
CA GLN A 7 3.47 23.32 15.67
C GLN A 7 3.67 21.82 15.40
N ALA A 8 3.79 21.41 14.14
CA ALA A 8 4.05 20.01 13.80
C ALA A 8 5.42 19.51 14.28
N LEU A 9 6.38 20.43 14.47
CA LEU A 9 7.73 20.15 14.96
C LEU A 9 7.91 20.34 16.47
N SER A 10 6.84 20.72 17.18
CA SER A 10 6.81 20.74 18.66
C SER A 10 7.07 19.35 19.24
N PRO A 11 7.46 19.23 20.53
CA PRO A 11 7.59 17.92 21.20
C PRO A 11 6.34 17.04 21.05
N GLU A 12 5.14 17.62 21.16
CA GLU A 12 3.86 16.94 20.96
C GLU A 12 3.67 16.50 19.51
N GLY A 13 4.02 17.37 18.55
CA GLY A 13 3.97 17.08 17.11
C GLY A 13 4.88 15.93 16.71
N ILE A 14 6.09 15.88 17.27
CA ILE A 14 7.05 14.77 17.09
C ILE A 14 6.52 13.49 17.73
N ALA A 15 5.94 13.56 18.92
CA ALA A 15 5.32 12.39 19.57
C ALA A 15 4.17 11.83 18.72
N ALA A 16 3.29 12.69 18.22
CA ALA A 16 2.20 12.31 17.33
C ALA A 16 2.71 11.72 16.00
N MET A 17 3.81 12.26 15.46
CA MET A 17 4.46 11.70 14.27
C MET A 17 4.98 10.28 14.53
N ARG A 18 5.66 10.05 15.66
CA ARG A 18 6.16 8.71 16.01
C ARG A 18 5.02 7.70 16.19
N GLN A 19 3.89 8.11 16.76
CA GLN A 19 2.70 7.27 16.84
C GLN A 19 2.15 6.91 15.46
N ARG A 20 2.08 7.88 14.54
CA ARG A 20 1.68 7.62 13.13
C ARG A 20 2.63 6.66 12.44
N VAL A 21 3.95 6.80 12.65
CA VAL A 21 4.94 5.86 12.11
C VAL A 21 4.70 4.45 12.66
N ALA A 22 4.55 4.29 13.97
CA ALA A 22 4.28 3.00 14.59
C ALA A 22 3.00 2.33 14.02
N GLN A 23 1.93 3.11 13.87
CA GLN A 23 0.69 2.65 13.26
C GLN A 23 0.90 2.17 11.82
N ILE A 24 1.63 2.93 10.99
CA ILE A 24 1.92 2.54 9.61
C ILE A 24 2.78 1.27 9.56
N LEU A 25 3.73 1.08 10.49
CA LEU A 25 4.54 -0.14 10.56
C LEU A 25 3.67 -1.37 10.85
N ASP A 26 2.70 -1.26 11.75
CA ASP A 26 1.77 -2.34 12.08
C ASP A 26 0.82 -2.66 10.92
N GLU A 27 0.25 -1.64 10.28
CA GLU A 27 -0.62 -1.84 9.10
C GLU A 27 0.16 -2.36 7.88
N ARG A 28 1.42 -1.95 7.71
CA ARG A 28 2.31 -2.51 6.67
C ARG A 28 2.52 -4.00 6.88
N ARG A 29 2.83 -4.41 8.11
CA ARG A 29 3.04 -5.82 8.45
C ARG A 29 1.79 -6.64 8.16
N TYR A 30 0.63 -6.15 8.56
CA TYR A 30 -0.67 -6.77 8.27
C TYR A 30 -0.89 -6.95 6.76
N LEU A 31 -0.79 -5.86 5.98
CA LEU A 31 -1.05 -5.92 4.54
C LEU A 31 -0.06 -6.86 3.83
N VAL A 32 1.23 -6.80 4.16
CA VAL A 32 2.26 -7.67 3.57
C VAL A 32 1.96 -9.15 3.83
N GLU A 33 1.57 -9.49 5.06
CA GLU A 33 1.24 -10.87 5.43
C GLU A 33 0.03 -11.38 4.64
N GLN A 34 -1.03 -10.58 4.52
CA GLN A 34 -2.23 -10.96 3.78
C GLN A 34 -1.98 -11.08 2.27
N LEU A 35 -1.26 -10.12 1.67
CA LEU A 35 -0.97 -10.13 0.23
C LEU A 35 -0.23 -11.39 -0.22
N ARG A 36 0.66 -11.95 0.62
CA ARG A 36 1.41 -13.17 0.31
C ARG A 36 0.52 -14.41 0.17
N GLY A 37 -0.71 -14.38 0.67
CA GLY A 37 -1.67 -15.48 0.57
C GLY A 37 -2.63 -15.38 -0.62
N ILE A 38 -2.57 -14.30 -1.41
CA ILE A 38 -3.53 -14.06 -2.49
C ILE A 38 -3.03 -14.67 -3.80
N ALA A 39 -3.90 -15.40 -4.50
CA ALA A 39 -3.54 -16.18 -5.69
C ALA A 39 -2.91 -15.34 -6.82
N CYS A 40 -3.43 -14.14 -7.09
CA CYS A 40 -2.91 -13.27 -8.15
C CYS A 40 -1.62 -12.52 -7.77
N VAL A 41 -1.13 -12.65 -6.53
CA VAL A 41 0.08 -11.97 -6.04
C VAL A 41 1.27 -12.92 -6.18
N GLU A 42 2.13 -12.65 -7.16
CA GLU A 42 3.30 -13.49 -7.45
C GLU A 42 4.43 -13.28 -6.43
N GLN A 43 4.62 -12.02 -6.01
CA GLN A 43 5.69 -11.66 -5.09
C GLN A 43 5.35 -10.37 -4.35
N VAL A 44 5.61 -10.35 -3.05
CA VAL A 44 5.58 -9.12 -2.23
C VAL A 44 7.03 -8.77 -1.86
N PHE A 45 7.47 -7.58 -2.23
CA PHE A 45 8.83 -7.11 -1.93
C PHE A 45 8.89 -6.49 -0.52
N ASP A 46 10.03 -6.66 0.14
CA ASP A 46 10.27 -6.04 1.45
C ASP A 46 10.19 -4.52 1.36
N SER A 47 9.71 -3.89 2.43
CA SER A 47 9.54 -2.43 2.48
C SER A 47 9.84 -1.89 3.87
N GLU A 48 10.62 -0.81 3.91
CA GLU A 48 10.86 0.02 5.08
C GLU A 48 10.17 1.39 4.99
N THR A 49 9.11 1.49 4.19
CA THR A 49 8.39 2.75 3.91
C THR A 49 6.89 2.65 4.25
N ASN A 50 6.10 3.65 3.85
CA ASN A 50 4.63 3.66 3.94
C ASN A 50 3.95 3.15 2.66
N TYR A 51 4.63 2.32 1.87
CA TYR A 51 4.04 1.59 0.75
C TYR A 51 4.64 0.19 0.66
N VAL A 52 4.01 -0.70 -0.09
CA VAL A 52 4.57 -1.99 -0.50
C VAL A 52 4.53 -2.10 -2.01
N LEU A 53 5.52 -2.78 -2.59
CA LEU A 53 5.52 -3.16 -3.99
C LEU A 53 5.13 -4.63 -4.07
N ALA A 54 4.22 -4.99 -4.97
CA ALA A 54 3.85 -6.37 -5.24
C ALA A 54 3.83 -6.62 -6.74
N ARG A 55 4.33 -7.78 -7.16
CA ARG A 55 4.21 -8.29 -8.53
C ARG A 55 2.91 -9.08 -8.63
N ILE A 56 2.10 -8.76 -9.64
CA ILE A 56 0.72 -9.22 -9.79
C ILE A 56 0.55 -9.83 -11.19
N THR A 57 -0.04 -11.03 -11.23
CA THR A 57 -0.41 -11.67 -12.50
C THR A 57 -1.43 -10.80 -13.23
N ALA A 58 -1.22 -10.61 -14.54
CA ALA A 58 -2.06 -9.73 -15.36
C ALA A 58 -2.26 -8.31 -14.76
N SER A 59 -1.21 -7.74 -14.13
CA SER A 59 -1.26 -6.48 -13.36
C SER A 59 -2.07 -5.33 -13.97
N SER A 60 -2.02 -5.11 -15.29
CA SER A 60 -2.80 -4.07 -15.96
C SER A 60 -4.32 -4.28 -15.85
N ALA A 61 -4.77 -5.53 -15.93
CA ALA A 61 -6.18 -5.89 -15.79
C ALA A 61 -6.63 -5.75 -14.33
N VAL A 62 -5.85 -6.30 -13.39
CA VAL A 62 -6.11 -6.19 -11.94
C VAL A 62 -6.12 -4.72 -11.51
N PHE A 63 -5.16 -3.92 -11.98
CA PHE A 63 -5.12 -2.48 -11.70
C PHE A 63 -6.40 -1.79 -12.18
N LYS A 64 -6.87 -2.11 -13.38
CA LYS A 64 -8.09 -1.51 -13.93
C LYS A 64 -9.33 -1.95 -13.14
N SER A 65 -9.42 -3.23 -12.76
CA SER A 65 -10.49 -3.77 -11.92
C SER A 65 -10.59 -3.02 -10.59
N LEU A 66 -9.47 -2.91 -9.86
CA LEU A 66 -9.43 -2.18 -8.58
C LEU A 66 -9.74 -0.70 -8.75
N TRP A 67 -9.24 -0.07 -9.82
CA TRP A 67 -9.56 1.32 -10.16
C TRP A 67 -11.07 1.53 -10.32
N ASP A 68 -11.75 0.64 -11.03
CA ASP A 68 -13.20 0.73 -11.27
C ASP A 68 -14.03 0.51 -10.01
N GLN A 69 -13.47 -0.19 -9.01
CA GLN A 69 -14.02 -0.33 -7.65
C GLN A 69 -13.71 0.86 -6.74
N GLY A 70 -13.02 1.89 -7.26
CA GLY A 70 -12.61 3.08 -6.54
C GLY A 70 -11.38 2.89 -5.66
N ILE A 71 -10.61 1.80 -5.86
CA ILE A 71 -9.36 1.52 -5.15
C ILE A 71 -8.19 2.04 -5.99
N ILE A 72 -7.65 3.18 -5.60
CA ILE A 72 -6.60 3.87 -6.37
C ILE A 72 -5.22 3.39 -5.92
N LEU A 73 -4.57 2.61 -6.78
CA LEU A 73 -3.19 2.17 -6.61
C LEU A 73 -2.24 2.99 -7.50
N ARG A 74 -0.93 2.69 -7.43
CA ARG A 74 0.06 3.25 -8.35
C ARG A 74 0.64 2.15 -9.24
N ASP A 75 0.33 2.23 -10.53
CA ASP A 75 0.92 1.35 -11.55
C ASP A 75 2.43 1.64 -11.73
N GLN A 76 3.24 0.59 -11.66
CA GLN A 76 4.69 0.62 -11.91
C GLN A 76 5.11 -0.26 -13.10
N ASN A 77 4.16 -0.86 -13.81
CA ASN A 77 4.41 -1.83 -14.89
C ASN A 77 5.32 -1.27 -16.01
N LYS A 78 5.30 0.05 -16.21
CA LYS A 78 6.13 0.74 -17.23
C LYS A 78 7.53 1.14 -16.74
N GLN A 79 7.86 0.93 -15.46
CA GLN A 79 9.18 1.25 -14.95
C GLN A 79 10.19 0.14 -15.29
N PRO A 80 11.45 0.48 -15.61
CA PRO A 80 12.49 -0.52 -15.81
C PRO A 80 12.55 -1.51 -14.64
N SER A 81 12.64 -2.81 -14.92
CA SER A 81 12.65 -3.93 -13.96
C SER A 81 11.35 -4.19 -13.16
N LEU A 82 10.31 -3.37 -13.31
CA LEU A 82 9.07 -3.46 -12.51
C LEU A 82 7.84 -3.90 -13.33
N SER A 83 8.06 -4.61 -14.44
CA SER A 83 6.97 -5.24 -15.21
C SER A 83 6.10 -6.08 -14.27
N GLY A 84 4.79 -5.94 -14.34
CA GLY A 84 3.86 -6.65 -13.46
C GLY A 84 3.69 -6.05 -12.06
N CYS A 85 4.39 -4.98 -11.70
CA CYS A 85 4.36 -4.48 -10.32
C CYS A 85 3.34 -3.35 -10.11
N LEU A 86 2.63 -3.43 -8.99
CA LEU A 86 1.80 -2.35 -8.46
C LEU A 86 2.36 -1.89 -7.10
N ARG A 87 2.35 -0.58 -6.87
CA ARG A 87 2.71 0.01 -5.58
C ARG A 87 1.45 0.39 -4.82
N ILE A 88 1.31 -0.18 -3.63
CA ILE A 88 0.17 -0.01 -2.73
C ILE A 88 0.61 0.84 -1.54
N THR A 89 0.04 2.03 -1.36
CA THR A 89 0.31 2.86 -0.18
C THR A 89 -0.40 2.28 1.04
N ILE A 90 0.27 2.26 2.19
CA ILE A 90 -0.30 1.80 3.46
C ILE A 90 -1.25 2.89 3.99
N GLY A 91 -2.52 2.54 4.07
CA GLY A 91 -3.58 3.37 4.64
C GLY A 91 -4.04 2.85 6.00
N THR A 92 -5.34 2.96 6.25
CA THR A 92 -6.03 2.39 7.40
C THR A 92 -6.30 0.89 7.23
N ARG A 93 -6.59 0.19 8.33
CA ARG A 93 -6.99 -1.23 8.30
C ARG A 93 -8.14 -1.51 7.34
N ALA A 94 -9.14 -0.63 7.32
CA ALA A 94 -10.31 -0.77 6.46
C ALA A 94 -9.94 -0.63 4.97
N GLU A 95 -9.05 0.31 4.63
CA GLU A 95 -8.55 0.47 3.26
C GLU A 95 -7.69 -0.73 2.84
N SER A 96 -6.82 -1.22 3.73
CA SER A 96 -6.06 -2.45 3.50
C SER A 96 -6.97 -3.65 3.26
N GLN A 97 -8.03 -3.81 4.05
CA GLN A 97 -9.00 -4.88 3.87
C GLN A 97 -9.69 -4.79 2.51
N ARG A 98 -10.09 -3.59 2.07
CA ARG A 98 -10.68 -3.39 0.73
C ARG A 98 -9.74 -3.82 -0.38
N VAL A 99 -8.44 -3.56 -0.27
CA VAL A 99 -7.45 -4.03 -1.24
C VAL A 99 -7.34 -5.55 -1.22
N ILE A 100 -7.29 -6.17 -0.04
CA ILE A 100 -7.19 -7.63 0.13
C ILE A 100 -8.40 -8.32 -0.48
N ASP A 101 -9.61 -7.86 -0.16
CA ASP A 101 -10.85 -8.44 -0.65
C ASP A 101 -10.96 -8.33 -2.18
N ALA A 102 -10.62 -7.16 -2.72
CA ALA A 102 -10.64 -6.93 -4.16
C ALA A 102 -9.64 -7.83 -4.91
N LEU A 103 -8.40 -7.95 -4.41
CA LEU A 103 -7.38 -8.82 -5.03
C LEU A 103 -7.75 -10.30 -4.89
N THR A 104 -8.34 -10.72 -3.77
CA THR A 104 -8.81 -12.10 -3.57
C THR A 104 -9.92 -12.49 -4.54
N ALA A 105 -10.72 -11.51 -4.99
CA ALA A 105 -11.80 -11.73 -5.94
C ALA A 105 -11.34 -11.81 -7.42
N GLU A 106 -10.07 -11.53 -7.71
CA GLU A 106 -9.54 -11.61 -9.07
C GLU A 106 -9.37 -13.08 -9.51
N ASN A 107 -9.92 -13.42 -10.68
CA ASN A 107 -9.85 -14.78 -11.27
C ASN A 107 -8.85 -14.79 -12.44
N VAL A 108 -7.59 -14.48 -12.14
CA VAL A 108 -6.48 -14.46 -13.11
C VAL A 108 -5.52 -15.62 -12.93
#